data_AF-A0AAU7AY36-F1
#
_entry.id   AF-A0AAU7AY36-F1
#
_cell.length_a   1.000
_cell.length_b   1.000
_cell.length_c   1.000
_cell.angle_alpha   90.00
_cell.angle_beta   90.00
_cell.angle_gamma   90.00
#
_symmetry.space_group_name_H-M   'P 1'
#
loop_
_entity.id
_entity.type
_entity.pdbx_description
1 polymer ?
#
loop_
_entity_poly.entity_id
_entity_poly.type
_entity_poly.pdbx_seq_one_letter_code
_entity_poly.pdbx_strand_id
1 'polypeptide(L)'
;MTPPRPRRRDDDGLTLVELLIAMSLSTIVLLATFQSFDVFSSETTKQTRQTGANDTARATMDRVVDDLRGASTIRTAAANDLVYSVATATGSRSVRLCVTGTTLYQSSSTTTTTPGSACGVAGTGWTQGVVGTVPAAGTTGFTYDGAASSATPAAVKSVGITLNIDATSAKSVATSTLRASATVRRTAGQLPISDGDVKVDCNSTGPLLTLGAGLSGLNVASVTYASTGGVTLGTGVTGTPVQLTIPKAVTTILATITDTAGITTTIPKTVECN
;
A
#
# COMPACT_ATOMS: atom_id res chain seq x y z
N MET A 1 -91.73 -22.96 -26.08
CA MET A 1 -90.33 -22.49 -26.15
C MET A 1 -89.56 -23.29 -25.12
N THR A 2 -88.82 -24.30 -25.57
CA THR A 2 -88.26 -25.37 -24.72
C THR A 2 -86.75 -25.16 -24.61
N PRO A 3 -86.16 -25.08 -23.41
CA PRO A 3 -84.73 -24.81 -23.27
C PRO A 3 -83.89 -25.98 -23.81
N PRO A 4 -82.76 -25.71 -24.50
CA PRO A 4 -81.86 -26.75 -24.97
C PRO A 4 -81.24 -27.48 -23.78
N ARG A 5 -81.34 -28.82 -23.79
CA ARG A 5 -80.75 -29.67 -22.75
C ARG A 5 -79.21 -29.60 -22.85
N PRO A 6 -78.48 -29.44 -21.74
CA PRO A 6 -77.03 -29.49 -21.76
C PRO A 6 -76.58 -30.89 -22.19
N ARG A 7 -75.72 -30.96 -23.21
CA ARG A 7 -75.03 -32.19 -23.59
C ARG A 7 -74.23 -32.66 -22.38
N ARG A 8 -74.51 -33.87 -21.88
CA ARG A 8 -73.57 -34.59 -21.01
C ARG A 8 -72.26 -34.64 -21.77
N ARG A 9 -71.22 -33.99 -21.24
CA ARG A 9 -69.85 -34.29 -21.64
C ARG A 9 -69.66 -35.78 -21.36
N ASP A 10 -69.22 -36.52 -22.37
CA ASP A 10 -68.80 -37.90 -22.19
C ASP A 10 -67.63 -37.86 -21.19
N ASP A 11 -67.93 -38.27 -19.95
CA ASP A 11 -66.93 -38.54 -18.92
C ASP A 11 -66.28 -39.88 -19.27
N ASP A 12 -65.50 -39.91 -20.35
CA ASP A 12 -64.57 -41.00 -20.61
C ASP A 12 -63.51 -40.96 -19.49
N GLY A 13 -63.71 -41.82 -18.49
CA GLY A 13 -62.77 -41.96 -17.39
C GLY A 13 -61.39 -42.29 -17.92
N LEU A 14 -60.39 -41.53 -17.46
CA LEU A 14 -58.98 -41.73 -17.78
C LEU A 14 -58.62 -43.20 -17.69
N THR A 15 -58.21 -43.77 -18.81
CA THR A 15 -57.75 -45.16 -18.84
C THR A 15 -56.48 -45.27 -18.00
N LEU A 16 -56.28 -46.40 -17.32
CA LEU A 16 -55.08 -46.64 -16.49
C LEU A 16 -53.78 -46.43 -17.31
N VAL A 17 -53.84 -46.74 -18.60
CA VAL A 17 -52.74 -46.54 -19.55
C VAL A 17 -52.43 -45.05 -19.75
N GLU A 18 -53.43 -44.19 -19.93
CA GLU A 18 -53.20 -42.74 -20.05
C GLU A 18 -52.60 -42.14 -18.78
N LEU A 19 -53.01 -42.60 -17.61
CA LEU A 19 -52.46 -42.12 -16.33
C LEU A 19 -50.98 -42.52 -16.17
N LEU A 20 -50.61 -43.74 -16.57
CA LEU A 20 -49.21 -44.18 -16.59
C LEU A 20 -48.37 -43.36 -17.58
N ILE A 21 -48.90 -43.07 -18.77
CA ILE A 21 -48.22 -42.24 -19.77
C ILE A 21 -48.03 -40.82 -19.22
N ALA A 22 -49.06 -40.21 -18.63
CA ALA A 22 -48.98 -38.87 -18.05
C ALA A 22 -47.94 -38.79 -16.91
N MET A 23 -47.89 -39.80 -16.04
CA MET A 23 -46.86 -39.87 -14.98
C MET A 23 -45.46 -39.98 -15.57
N SER A 24 -45.24 -40.83 -16.58
CA SER A 24 -43.92 -40.97 -17.21
C SER A 24 -43.46 -39.71 -17.94
N LEU A 25 -44.37 -38.99 -18.60
CA LEU A 25 -44.06 -37.71 -19.23
C LEU A 25 -43.72 -36.64 -18.18
N SER A 26 -44.46 -36.60 -17.06
CA SER A 26 -44.19 -35.69 -15.94
C SER A 26 -42.81 -35.92 -15.32
N THR A 27 -42.40 -37.18 -15.11
CA THR A 27 -41.07 -37.47 -14.55
C THR A 27 -39.93 -37.08 -15.49
N ILE A 28 -40.09 -37.28 -16.80
CA ILE A 28 -39.09 -36.84 -17.80
C ILE A 28 -38.94 -35.31 -17.77
N VAL A 29 -40.06 -34.58 -17.73
CA VAL A 29 -40.05 -33.10 -17.65
C VAL A 29 -39.40 -32.63 -16.35
N LEU A 30 -39.76 -33.23 -15.21
CA LEU A 30 -39.14 -32.92 -13.93
C LEU A 30 -37.62 -33.14 -13.95
N LEU A 31 -37.15 -34.26 -14.52
CA LEU A 31 -35.73 -34.57 -14.63
C LEU A 31 -34.99 -33.54 -15.49
N ALA A 32 -35.58 -33.11 -16.61
CA ALA A 32 -35.02 -32.06 -17.46
C ALA A 32 -34.94 -30.70 -16.75
N THR A 33 -35.97 -30.33 -15.98
CA THR A 33 -35.96 -29.08 -15.19
C THR A 33 -34.95 -29.12 -14.05
N PHE A 34 -34.75 -30.29 -13.43
CA PHE A 34 -33.79 -30.47 -12.33
C PHE A 34 -32.35 -30.24 -12.80
N GLN A 35 -31.98 -30.77 -13.96
CA GLN A 35 -30.65 -30.53 -14.55
C GLN A 35 -30.38 -29.05 -14.79
N SER A 36 -31.38 -28.30 -15.25
CA SER A 36 -31.26 -26.85 -15.47
C SER A 36 -31.08 -26.08 -14.15
N PHE A 37 -31.76 -26.53 -13.09
CA PHE A 37 -31.66 -25.94 -11.77
C PHE A 37 -30.27 -26.15 -11.14
N ASP A 38 -29.68 -27.34 -11.28
CA ASP A 38 -28.33 -27.63 -10.77
C ASP A 38 -27.27 -26.72 -11.41
N VAL A 39 -27.34 -26.53 -12.74
CA VAL A 39 -26.45 -25.61 -13.45
C VAL A 39 -26.61 -24.19 -12.92
N PHE A 40 -27.85 -23.70 -12.78
CA PHE A 40 -28.12 -22.36 -12.27
C PHE A 40 -27.62 -22.15 -10.83
N SER A 41 -27.82 -23.13 -9.95
CA SER A 41 -27.33 -23.09 -8.57
C SER A 41 -25.80 -23.03 -8.49
N SER A 42 -25.13 -23.81 -9.33
CA SER A 42 -23.66 -23.82 -9.39
C SER A 42 -23.07 -22.49 -9.89
N GLU A 43 -23.66 -21.89 -10.93
CA GLU A 43 -23.24 -20.58 -11.44
C GLU A 43 -23.54 -19.45 -10.45
N THR A 44 -24.68 -19.48 -9.75
CA THR A 44 -25.01 -18.49 -8.71
C THR A 44 -24.01 -18.53 -7.56
N THR A 45 -23.61 -19.72 -7.12
CA THR A 45 -22.61 -19.90 -6.06
C THR A 45 -21.25 -19.36 -6.51
N LYS A 46 -20.85 -19.65 -7.74
CA LYS A 46 -19.60 -19.17 -8.34
C LYS A 46 -19.59 -17.64 -8.47
N GLN A 47 -20.68 -17.04 -8.94
CA GLN A 47 -20.81 -15.59 -9.05
C GLN A 47 -20.77 -14.90 -7.68
N THR A 48 -21.42 -15.50 -6.66
CA THR A 48 -21.40 -14.99 -5.28
C THR A 48 -19.98 -15.02 -4.71
N ARG A 49 -19.24 -16.11 -4.91
CA ARG A 49 -17.83 -16.22 -4.49
C ARG A 49 -16.93 -15.22 -5.20
N GLN A 50 -17.10 -15.05 -6.52
CA GLN A 50 -16.33 -14.08 -7.30
C GLN A 50 -16.59 -12.65 -6.81
N THR A 51 -17.85 -12.31 -6.53
CA THR A 51 -18.23 -11.00 -6.00
C THR A 51 -17.60 -10.78 -4.61
N GLY A 52 -17.71 -11.75 -3.70
CA GLY A 52 -17.11 -11.65 -2.37
C GLY A 52 -15.58 -11.54 -2.39
N ALA A 53 -14.91 -12.24 -3.31
CA ALA A 53 -13.47 -12.13 -3.50
C ALA A 53 -13.07 -10.73 -4.03
N ASN A 54 -13.84 -10.19 -4.98
CA ASN A 54 -13.65 -8.82 -5.48
C ASN A 54 -13.84 -7.77 -4.38
N ASP A 55 -14.86 -7.93 -3.54
CA ASP A 55 -15.14 -6.99 -2.45
C ASP A 55 -14.04 -7.03 -1.38
N THR A 56 -13.55 -8.21 -1.04
CA THR A 56 -12.41 -8.39 -0.13
C THR A 56 -11.14 -7.76 -0.70
N ALA A 57 -10.88 -7.94 -1.99
CA ALA A 57 -9.74 -7.33 -2.68
C ALA A 57 -9.83 -5.81 -2.69
N ARG A 58 -11.02 -5.24 -3.00
CA ARG A 58 -11.27 -3.79 -2.94
C ARG A 58 -11.06 -3.23 -1.55
N ALA A 59 -11.69 -3.81 -0.52
CA ALA A 59 -11.56 -3.34 0.86
C ALA A 59 -10.10 -3.36 1.36
N THR A 60 -9.36 -4.40 0.97
CA THR A 60 -7.94 -4.51 1.29
C THR A 60 -7.12 -3.44 0.59
N MET A 61 -7.43 -3.14 -0.67
CA MET A 61 -6.75 -2.10 -1.43
C MET A 61 -7.10 -0.70 -0.96
N ASP A 62 -8.35 -0.43 -0.59
CA ASP A 62 -8.76 0.85 0.00
C ASP A 62 -7.96 1.12 1.28
N ARG A 63 -7.78 0.10 2.13
CA ARG A 63 -6.93 0.21 3.32
C ARG A 63 -5.47 0.53 2.97
N VAL A 64 -4.90 -0.11 1.96
CA VAL A 64 -3.52 0.16 1.51
C VAL A 64 -3.41 1.57 0.92
N VAL A 65 -4.39 2.02 0.13
CA VAL A 65 -4.46 3.37 -0.45
C VAL A 65 -4.53 4.41 0.66
N ASP A 66 -5.38 4.21 1.66
CA ASP A 66 -5.54 5.12 2.79
C ASP A 66 -4.25 5.20 3.62
N ASP A 67 -3.63 4.06 3.89
CA ASP A 67 -2.33 3.97 4.54
C ASP A 67 -1.25 4.73 3.76
N LEU A 68 -1.20 4.57 2.44
CA LEU A 68 -0.23 5.25 1.58
C LEU A 68 -0.51 6.76 1.48
N ARG A 69 -1.78 7.18 1.46
CA ARG A 69 -2.16 8.61 1.51
C ARG A 69 -1.78 9.26 2.84
N GLY A 70 -1.83 8.51 3.93
CA GLY A 70 -1.37 8.92 5.25
C GLY A 70 0.13 8.72 5.48
N ALA A 71 0.87 8.21 4.49
CA ALA A 71 2.28 7.91 4.66
C ALA A 71 3.09 9.21 4.78
N SER A 72 3.89 9.31 5.85
CA SER A 72 4.79 10.44 6.09
C SER A 72 6.11 10.27 5.35
N THR A 73 6.64 9.04 5.29
CA THR A 73 7.88 8.72 4.57
C THR A 73 7.83 7.35 3.90
N ILE A 74 8.45 7.25 2.72
CA ILE A 74 8.70 5.98 2.03
C ILE A 74 10.19 5.66 2.23
N ARG A 75 10.49 4.56 2.93
CA ARG A 75 11.87 4.13 3.24
C ARG A 75 12.45 3.25 2.13
N THR A 76 11.64 2.34 1.60
CA THR A 76 12.03 1.38 0.57
C THR A 76 10.96 1.31 -0.50
N ALA A 77 11.34 1.42 -1.77
CA ALA A 77 10.46 1.28 -2.93
C ALA A 77 11.10 0.37 -3.99
N ALA A 78 11.20 -0.92 -3.68
CA ALA A 78 11.69 -1.95 -4.59
C ALA A 78 10.53 -2.59 -5.37
N ALA A 79 10.85 -3.36 -6.40
CA ALA A 79 9.86 -4.02 -7.26
C ALA A 79 8.91 -4.95 -6.50
N ASN A 80 9.40 -5.60 -5.43
CA ASN A 80 8.67 -6.58 -4.62
C ASN A 80 8.69 -6.25 -3.13
N ASP A 81 9.15 -5.06 -2.76
CA ASP A 81 9.23 -4.64 -1.36
C ASP A 81 9.01 -3.14 -1.23
N LEU A 82 8.00 -2.77 -0.46
CA LEU A 82 7.59 -1.39 -0.21
C LEU A 82 7.48 -1.19 1.29
N VAL A 83 8.31 -0.30 1.82
CA VAL A 83 8.32 0.04 3.25
C VAL A 83 8.04 1.52 3.39
N TYR A 84 7.00 1.86 4.14
CA TYR A 84 6.60 3.23 4.42
C TYR A 84 6.19 3.38 5.89
N SER A 85 6.13 4.62 6.37
CA SER A 85 5.62 4.94 7.69
C SER A 85 4.39 5.82 7.58
N VAL A 86 3.41 5.54 8.43
CA VAL A 86 2.14 6.26 8.52
C VAL A 86 2.10 6.96 9.86
N ALA A 87 1.79 8.25 9.87
CA ALA A 87 1.61 8.98 11.12
C ALA A 87 0.31 8.51 11.80
N THR A 88 0.39 8.22 13.10
CA THR A 88 -0.76 7.87 13.94
C THR A 88 -0.91 8.90 15.06
N ALA A 89 -2.06 8.92 15.72
CA ALA A 89 -2.29 9.87 16.82
C ALA A 89 -1.27 9.75 17.97
N THR A 90 -0.68 8.56 18.15
CA THR A 90 0.26 8.25 19.24
C THR A 90 1.71 8.09 18.77
N GLY A 91 2.02 8.30 17.49
CA GLY A 91 3.37 8.14 16.97
C GLY A 91 3.41 7.85 15.47
N SER A 92 4.26 6.90 15.07
CA SER A 92 4.36 6.45 13.68
C SER A 92 4.29 4.94 13.61
N ARG A 93 3.53 4.41 12.65
CA ARG A 93 3.46 2.99 12.35
C ARG A 93 4.24 2.72 11.07
N SER A 94 5.23 1.84 11.14
CA SER A 94 5.90 1.32 9.96
C SER A 94 5.06 0.22 9.33
N VAL A 95 4.86 0.26 8.02
CA VAL A 95 4.17 -0.76 7.24
C VAL A 95 5.08 -1.22 6.12
N ARG A 96 5.14 -2.53 5.91
CA ARG A 96 5.87 -3.17 4.82
C ARG A 96 4.93 -4.05 4.04
N LEU A 97 4.83 -3.78 2.75
CA LEU A 97 4.18 -4.64 1.77
C LEU A 97 5.27 -5.31 0.95
N CYS A 98 5.27 -6.64 0.92
CA CYS A 98 6.31 -7.36 0.19
C CYS A 98 5.74 -8.61 -0.48
N VAL A 99 6.36 -9.00 -1.59
CA VAL A 99 5.92 -10.11 -2.42
C VAL A 99 6.99 -11.20 -2.43
N THR A 100 6.59 -12.42 -2.06
CA THR A 100 7.41 -13.64 -2.18
C THR A 100 6.66 -14.68 -2.98
N GLY A 101 7.23 -15.11 -4.11
CA GLY A 101 6.57 -16.02 -5.04
C GLY A 101 5.32 -15.36 -5.63
N THR A 102 4.14 -15.87 -5.27
CA THR A 102 2.84 -15.31 -5.66
C THR A 102 2.07 -14.69 -4.49
N THR A 103 2.66 -14.62 -3.29
CA THR A 103 1.96 -14.17 -2.08
C THR A 103 2.36 -12.74 -1.73
N LEU A 104 1.38 -11.86 -1.56
CA LEU A 104 1.54 -10.53 -0.99
C LEU A 104 1.39 -10.61 0.53
N TYR A 105 2.45 -10.22 1.24
CA TYR A 105 2.47 -10.07 2.68
C TYR A 105 2.37 -8.59 3.06
N GLN A 106 1.61 -8.31 4.10
CA GLN A 106 1.67 -7.05 4.82
C GLN A 106 2.23 -7.33 6.20
N SER A 107 3.16 -6.50 6.62
CA SER A 107 3.64 -6.48 7.98
C SER A 107 3.62 -5.07 8.52
N SER A 108 3.37 -4.92 9.81
CA SER A 108 3.34 -3.62 10.47
C SER A 108 4.00 -3.67 11.82
N SER A 109 4.64 -2.57 12.21
CA SER A 109 5.18 -2.34 13.55
C SER A 109 4.84 -0.94 14.02
N THR A 110 4.56 -0.78 15.31
CA THR A 110 4.46 0.53 15.97
C THR A 110 5.82 1.12 16.33
N THR A 111 6.90 0.38 16.07
CA THR A 111 8.27 0.83 16.28
C THR A 111 8.92 1.29 14.98
N THR A 112 10.00 2.07 15.09
CA THR A 112 10.81 2.51 13.94
C THR A 112 11.85 1.47 13.50
N THR A 113 11.80 0.27 14.09
CA THR A 113 12.73 -0.82 13.76
C THR A 113 12.66 -1.16 12.29
N THR A 114 13.81 -1.49 11.70
CA THR A 114 13.87 -1.92 10.31
C THR A 114 13.23 -3.31 10.21
N PRO A 115 12.34 -3.56 9.23
CA PRO A 115 11.77 -4.88 9.03
C PRO A 115 12.86 -5.93 8.76
N GLY A 116 12.57 -7.20 9.07
CA GLY A 116 13.49 -8.31 8.82
C GLY A 116 13.94 -8.37 7.37
N SER A 117 15.11 -8.92 7.09
CA SER A 117 15.70 -8.90 5.73
C SER A 117 14.87 -9.68 4.69
N ALA A 118 14.17 -10.74 5.10
CA ALA A 118 13.35 -11.57 4.21
C ALA A 118 11.89 -11.12 4.20
N CYS A 119 11.28 -11.09 3.00
CA CYS A 119 9.84 -10.99 2.87
C CYS A 119 9.17 -12.29 3.35
N GLY A 120 8.01 -12.20 4.02
CA GLY A 120 7.35 -13.39 4.59
C GLY A 120 7.87 -13.78 5.98
N VAL A 121 8.82 -13.03 6.55
CA VAL A 121 9.32 -13.24 7.92
C VAL A 121 9.02 -12.01 8.76
N ALA A 122 8.18 -12.17 9.78
CA ALA A 122 7.97 -11.14 10.78
C ALA A 122 9.28 -10.89 11.55
N GLY A 123 9.89 -9.71 11.35
CA GLY A 123 10.97 -9.28 12.23
C GLY A 123 10.48 -9.13 13.68
N THR A 124 11.39 -9.08 14.65
CA THR A 124 11.02 -8.85 16.05
C THR A 124 10.22 -7.54 16.18
N GLY A 125 9.04 -7.61 16.78
CA GLY A 125 8.14 -6.45 16.93
C GLY A 125 7.31 -6.11 15.69
N TRP A 126 7.31 -6.96 14.66
CA TRP A 126 6.43 -6.85 13.50
C TRP A 126 5.31 -7.88 13.56
N THR A 127 4.09 -7.47 13.25
CA THR A 127 2.97 -8.38 12.99
C THR A 127 2.84 -8.57 11.49
N GLN A 128 2.67 -9.80 11.02
CA GLN A 128 2.56 -10.12 9.60
C GLN A 128 1.26 -10.85 9.28
N GLY A 129 0.71 -10.57 8.11
CA GLY A 129 -0.43 -11.28 7.53
C GLY A 129 -0.29 -11.42 6.01
N VAL A 130 -1.02 -12.40 5.47
CA VAL A 130 -1.21 -12.54 4.02
C VAL A 130 -2.35 -11.63 3.58
N VAL A 131 -2.09 -10.83 2.56
CA VAL A 131 -3.03 -9.83 2.01
C VAL A 131 -3.74 -10.37 0.80
N GLY A 132 -3.04 -11.14 -0.02
CA GLY A 132 -3.57 -11.68 -1.26
C GLY A 132 -2.48 -12.34 -2.09
N THR A 133 -2.81 -12.61 -3.34
CA THR A 133 -1.87 -13.16 -4.32
C THR A 133 -1.63 -12.18 -5.45
N VAL A 134 -0.42 -12.20 -6.01
CA VAL A 134 -0.02 -11.40 -7.16
C VAL A 134 0.04 -12.28 -8.43
N PRO A 135 0.07 -11.68 -9.64
CA PRO A 135 0.42 -12.38 -10.87
C PRO A 135 1.74 -13.16 -10.75
N ALA A 136 1.94 -14.14 -11.64
CA ALA A 136 3.01 -15.14 -11.63
C ALA A 136 4.36 -14.69 -11.02
N ALA A 137 5.03 -15.64 -10.34
CA ALA A 137 6.33 -15.42 -9.73
C ALA A 137 7.32 -14.78 -10.74
N GLY A 138 7.94 -13.66 -10.34
CA GLY A 138 8.85 -12.88 -11.19
C GLY A 138 8.24 -11.64 -11.83
N THR A 139 6.93 -11.42 -11.73
CA THR A 139 6.32 -10.13 -12.05
C THR A 139 6.58 -9.10 -10.95
N THR A 140 6.76 -7.85 -11.34
CA THR A 140 6.93 -6.73 -10.40
C THR A 140 5.63 -6.52 -9.62
N GLY A 141 5.64 -6.79 -8.32
CA GLY A 141 4.47 -6.60 -7.46
C GLY A 141 4.05 -5.14 -7.35
N PHE A 142 5.03 -4.23 -7.40
CA PHE A 142 4.85 -2.79 -7.28
C PHE A 142 5.38 -2.05 -8.51
N THR A 143 4.64 -1.02 -8.95
CA THR A 143 5.02 -0.09 -10.02
C THR A 143 5.01 1.34 -9.49
N TYR A 144 5.90 2.20 -10.00
CA TYR A 144 6.10 3.56 -9.49
C TYR A 144 6.17 4.59 -10.63
N ASP A 145 5.76 5.83 -10.39
CA ASP A 145 5.76 6.93 -11.37
C ASP A 145 7.09 7.71 -11.46
N GLY A 146 8.12 7.09 -12.01
CA GLY A 146 9.24 7.89 -12.49
C GLY A 146 10.58 7.20 -12.66
N ALA A 147 10.81 6.05 -12.03
CA ALA A 147 11.97 5.20 -12.31
C ALA A 147 11.83 3.84 -11.61
N ALA A 148 12.55 2.85 -12.13
CA ALA A 148 12.73 1.56 -11.46
C ALA A 148 13.46 1.75 -10.13
N SER A 149 12.87 1.23 -9.06
CA SER A 149 13.54 0.67 -7.87
C SER A 149 14.51 1.56 -7.06
N SER A 150 14.25 1.60 -5.75
CA SER A 150 15.19 1.74 -4.62
C SER A 150 16.16 2.94 -4.54
N ALA A 151 16.50 3.62 -5.62
CA ALA A 151 17.53 4.66 -5.62
C ALA A 151 17.03 6.01 -5.08
N THR A 152 15.74 6.31 -5.23
CA THR A 152 15.14 7.58 -4.78
C THR A 152 13.73 7.37 -4.18
N PRO A 153 13.59 6.69 -3.02
CA PRO A 153 12.28 6.48 -2.37
C PRO A 153 11.50 7.78 -2.12
N ALA A 154 12.21 8.90 -1.89
CA ALA A 154 11.62 10.21 -1.68
C ALA A 154 10.95 10.84 -2.92
N ALA A 155 11.20 10.30 -4.12
CA ALA A 155 10.66 10.81 -5.38
C ALA A 155 9.37 10.10 -5.84
N VAL A 156 8.98 9.00 -5.18
CA VAL A 156 7.78 8.21 -5.51
C VAL A 156 6.52 9.04 -5.21
N LYS A 157 5.66 9.27 -6.20
CA LYS A 157 4.37 9.98 -6.04
C LYS A 157 3.15 9.09 -6.31
N SER A 158 3.35 7.91 -6.89
CA SER A 158 2.33 6.89 -7.02
C SER A 158 2.92 5.49 -6.95
N VAL A 159 2.10 4.59 -6.40
CA VAL A 159 2.39 3.17 -6.23
C VAL A 159 1.23 2.40 -6.87
N GLY A 160 1.52 1.60 -7.89
CA GLY A 160 0.59 0.64 -8.45
C GLY A 160 0.84 -0.76 -7.91
N ILE A 161 -0.23 -1.47 -7.57
CA ILE A 161 -0.19 -2.87 -7.12
C ILE A 161 -1.11 -3.68 -8.03
N THR A 162 -0.64 -4.85 -8.47
CA THR A 162 -1.46 -5.79 -9.26
C THR A 162 -1.76 -7.01 -8.43
N LEU A 163 -3.05 -7.34 -8.28
CA LEU A 163 -3.50 -8.50 -7.51
C LEU A 163 -4.24 -9.50 -8.41
N ASN A 164 -4.04 -10.77 -8.11
CA ASN A 164 -4.82 -11.87 -8.64
C ASN A 164 -6.02 -12.12 -7.73
N ILE A 165 -7.18 -12.27 -8.35
CA ILE A 165 -8.41 -12.63 -7.66
C ILE A 165 -8.71 -14.08 -8.04
N ASP A 166 -8.54 -14.98 -7.07
CA ASP A 166 -8.85 -16.40 -7.25
C ASP A 166 -10.32 -16.65 -6.90
N ALA A 167 -11.19 -16.60 -7.91
CA ALA A 167 -12.57 -17.05 -7.79
C ALA A 167 -12.61 -18.56 -8.03
N THR A 168 -12.41 -19.35 -6.97
CA THR A 168 -12.30 -20.80 -7.09
C THR A 168 -13.62 -21.47 -7.53
N SER A 169 -13.57 -22.03 -8.75
CA SER A 169 -14.07 -23.37 -9.15
C SER A 169 -13.43 -23.82 -10.48
N ALA A 170 -12.94 -22.88 -11.31
CA ALA A 170 -12.40 -23.17 -12.65
C ALA A 170 -10.96 -22.67 -12.90
N LYS A 171 -10.21 -22.25 -11.86
CA LYS A 171 -8.91 -21.55 -12.02
C LYS A 171 -8.98 -20.35 -13.00
N SER A 172 -10.13 -19.70 -13.12
CA SER A 172 -10.21 -18.45 -13.88
C SER A 172 -9.62 -17.35 -13.02
N VAL A 173 -8.33 -17.08 -13.22
CA VAL A 173 -7.63 -15.99 -12.55
C VAL A 173 -8.05 -14.70 -13.24
N ALA A 174 -8.85 -13.89 -12.57
CA ALA A 174 -9.07 -12.51 -12.99
C ALA A 174 -7.94 -11.66 -12.40
N THR A 175 -7.25 -10.92 -13.26
CA THR A 175 -6.22 -9.96 -12.82
C THR A 175 -6.84 -8.59 -12.68
N SER A 176 -6.65 -7.95 -11.53
CA SER A 176 -7.05 -6.57 -11.30
C SER A 176 -5.80 -5.73 -11.02
N THR A 177 -5.58 -4.71 -11.87
CA THR A 177 -4.49 -3.74 -11.66
C THR A 177 -5.09 -2.51 -11.01
N LEU A 178 -4.57 -2.11 -9.85
CA LEU A 178 -5.00 -0.90 -9.16
C LEU A 178 -3.81 0.04 -8.97
N ARG A 179 -4.07 1.32 -9.21
CA ARG A 179 -3.08 2.39 -9.11
C ARG A 179 -3.48 3.33 -7.99
N ALA A 180 -2.65 3.41 -6.96
CA ALA A 180 -2.80 4.35 -5.87
C ALA A 180 -1.81 5.49 -6.08
N SER A 181 -2.28 6.70 -6.32
CA SER A 181 -1.41 7.88 -6.23
C SER A 181 -1.37 8.33 -4.78
N ALA A 182 -0.26 8.05 -4.10
CA ALA A 182 0.07 8.66 -2.84
C ALA A 182 1.10 9.76 -3.12
N THR A 183 0.61 10.97 -3.39
CA THR A 183 1.47 12.13 -3.24
C THR A 183 1.74 12.20 -1.75
N VAL A 184 2.98 11.90 -1.33
CA VAL A 184 3.43 12.25 0.02
C VAL A 184 3.11 13.72 0.16
N ARG A 185 2.07 14.04 0.93
CA ARG A 185 1.78 15.40 1.31
C ARG A 185 2.95 15.75 2.21
N ARG A 186 4.02 16.29 1.60
CA ARG A 186 4.91 17.20 2.30
C ARG A 186 3.96 18.13 3.02
N THR A 187 3.92 18.09 4.35
CA THR A 187 3.27 19.14 5.11
C THR A 187 3.82 20.43 4.55
N ALA A 188 2.98 21.22 3.88
CA ALA A 188 3.44 22.32 3.05
C ALA A 188 4.38 23.20 3.89
N GLY A 189 5.67 23.21 3.55
CA GLY A 189 6.68 24.00 4.25
C GLY A 189 7.73 23.26 5.08
N GLN A 190 7.78 21.93 5.18
CA GLN A 190 8.86 21.25 5.93
C GLN A 190 9.51 20.09 5.18
N LEU A 191 10.84 20.15 5.05
CA LEU A 191 11.72 19.07 4.60
C LEU A 191 11.74 17.92 5.63
N PRO A 192 11.88 16.65 5.20
CA PRO A 192 11.94 15.47 6.06
C PRO A 192 13.33 15.30 6.71
N ILE A 193 13.78 16.36 7.36
CA ILE A 193 15.04 16.41 8.09
C ILE A 193 14.74 16.53 9.57
N SER A 194 15.47 15.79 10.36
CA SER A 194 15.34 15.71 11.81
C SER A 194 16.59 16.25 12.49
N ASP A 195 16.48 16.47 13.79
CA ASP A 195 17.62 16.83 14.64
C ASP A 195 18.79 15.83 14.53
N GLY A 196 18.52 14.54 14.27
CA GLY A 196 19.56 13.51 14.11
C GLY A 196 20.38 13.63 12.82
N ASP A 197 19.88 14.36 11.82
CA ASP A 197 20.57 14.57 10.54
C ASP A 197 21.63 15.66 10.62
N VAL A 198 21.61 16.47 11.67
CA VAL A 198 22.65 17.47 11.97
C VAL A 198 23.52 16.91 13.09
N LYS A 199 24.78 16.59 12.80
CA LYS A 199 25.71 16.06 13.80
C LYS A 199 26.71 17.12 14.22
N VAL A 200 27.04 17.13 15.50
CA VAL A 200 28.10 17.95 16.07
C VAL A 200 29.26 17.02 16.39
N ASP A 201 30.37 17.18 15.69
CA ASP A 201 31.62 16.45 15.93
C ASP A 201 32.63 17.41 16.55
N CYS A 202 33.16 17.10 17.73
CA CYS A 202 34.18 17.94 18.37
C CYS A 202 35.58 17.45 17.95
N ASN A 203 36.40 18.33 17.38
CA ASN A 203 37.80 18.04 17.08
C ASN A 203 38.75 19.00 17.82
N SER A 204 40.07 18.80 17.70
CA SER A 204 41.08 19.63 18.38
C SER A 204 41.09 21.10 17.95
N THR A 205 40.44 21.44 16.84
CA THR A 205 40.28 22.81 16.33
C THR A 205 38.96 23.47 16.74
N GLY A 206 38.04 22.72 17.36
CA GLY A 206 36.74 23.19 17.82
C GLY A 206 35.57 22.30 17.40
N PRO A 207 34.32 22.72 17.69
CA PRO A 207 33.14 22.06 17.15
C PRO A 207 33.09 22.15 15.62
N LEU A 208 32.89 20.99 15.00
CA LEU A 208 32.60 20.84 13.58
C LEU A 208 31.15 20.41 13.45
N LEU A 209 30.33 21.18 12.77
CA LEU A 209 29.00 20.70 12.39
C LEU A 209 29.15 19.89 11.10
N THR A 210 28.74 18.63 11.15
CA THR A 210 28.70 17.75 9.99
C THR A 210 27.24 17.44 9.68
N LEU A 211 26.78 17.74 8.47
CA LEU A 211 25.50 17.20 8.01
C LEU A 211 25.63 15.73 7.69
N GLY A 212 24.75 14.92 8.27
CA GLY A 212 24.70 13.48 8.06
C GLY A 212 24.34 13.12 6.62
N ALA A 213 24.75 11.92 6.21
CA ALA A 213 24.50 11.38 4.86
C ALA A 213 23.01 11.19 4.50
N GLY A 214 22.08 11.42 5.45
CA GLY A 214 20.63 11.37 5.24
C GLY A 214 20.10 12.40 4.23
N LEU A 215 20.88 13.44 3.91
CA LEU A 215 20.51 14.44 2.90
C LEU A 215 20.74 13.99 1.44
N SER A 216 21.35 12.82 1.21
CA SER A 216 21.70 12.32 -0.13
C SER A 216 20.51 12.14 -1.09
N GLY A 217 19.29 12.09 -0.57
CA GLY A 217 18.05 12.06 -1.36
C GLY A 217 17.31 13.40 -1.46
N LEU A 218 17.81 14.46 -0.81
CA LEU A 218 17.24 15.80 -0.87
C LEU A 218 18.04 16.63 -1.87
N ASN A 219 17.34 17.21 -2.84
CA ASN A 219 17.92 18.25 -3.70
C ASN A 219 18.11 19.53 -2.87
N VAL A 220 19.05 19.51 -1.94
CA VAL A 220 19.36 20.66 -1.07
C VAL A 220 19.94 21.76 -1.96
N ALA A 221 19.31 22.94 -1.98
CA ALA A 221 19.83 24.10 -2.70
C ALA A 221 20.88 24.85 -1.87
N SER A 222 20.62 25.00 -0.56
CA SER A 222 21.52 25.70 0.34
C SER A 222 21.35 25.26 1.77
N VAL A 223 22.46 25.26 2.52
CA VAL A 223 22.46 25.13 3.98
C VAL A 223 23.05 26.40 4.56
N THR A 224 22.28 27.08 5.40
CA THR A 224 22.71 28.30 6.10
C THR A 224 22.75 28.03 7.59
N TYR A 225 23.83 28.43 8.23
CA TYR A 225 23.98 28.35 9.68
C TYR A 225 23.99 29.75 10.28
N ALA A 226 23.14 29.98 11.27
CA ALA A 226 23.14 31.22 12.05
C ALA A 226 23.36 30.90 13.52
N SER A 227 24.18 31.68 14.23
CA SER A 227 24.15 31.67 15.69
C SER A 227 22.89 32.42 16.16
N THR A 228 22.41 32.11 17.37
CA THR A 228 21.25 32.81 17.97
C THR A 228 21.50 34.32 18.16
N GLY A 229 22.74 34.80 17.97
CA GLY A 229 23.12 36.22 17.94
C GLY A 229 23.09 36.88 16.56
N GLY A 230 22.56 36.22 15.52
CA GLY A 230 22.40 36.79 14.18
C GLY A 230 23.66 36.77 13.31
N VAL A 231 24.74 36.09 13.75
CA VAL A 231 25.95 35.94 12.92
C VAL A 231 25.75 34.76 11.97
N THR A 232 25.75 35.03 10.67
CA THR A 232 25.78 33.98 9.64
C THR A 232 27.15 33.34 9.63
N LEU A 233 27.22 32.05 9.99
CA LEU A 233 28.47 31.29 10.10
C LEU A 233 28.96 30.74 8.75
N GLY A 234 28.10 30.77 7.73
CA GLY A 234 28.44 30.43 6.34
C GLY A 234 27.27 29.79 5.58
N THR A 235 27.46 29.63 4.27
CA THR A 235 26.56 28.91 3.36
C THR A 235 27.31 27.76 2.71
N GLY A 236 26.81 26.53 2.86
CA GLY A 236 27.33 25.36 2.16
C GLY A 236 26.48 25.02 0.93
N VAL A 237 27.12 24.67 -0.19
CA VAL A 237 26.49 24.15 -1.41
C VAL A 237 26.78 22.66 -1.55
N THR A 238 25.87 21.95 -2.21
CA THR A 238 25.85 20.49 -2.37
C THR A 238 27.15 19.85 -2.85
N GLY A 239 27.58 18.80 -2.15
CA GLY A 239 28.61 17.84 -2.58
C GLY A 239 29.46 17.32 -1.43
N THR A 240 29.08 16.17 -0.82
CA THR A 240 29.80 15.52 0.32
C THR A 240 29.89 16.38 1.58
N PRO A 241 30.10 15.82 2.80
CA PRO A 241 29.53 16.39 4.02
C PRO A 241 29.88 17.87 4.17
N VAL A 242 28.85 18.71 4.23
CA VAL A 242 29.02 20.14 4.50
C VAL A 242 29.51 20.24 5.93
N GLN A 243 30.82 20.44 6.07
CA GLN A 243 31.49 20.66 7.33
C GLN A 243 31.63 22.15 7.55
N LEU A 244 31.12 22.63 8.69
CA LEU A 244 31.29 24.03 9.10
C LEU A 244 32.05 24.06 10.42
N THR A 245 33.18 24.76 10.45
CA THR A 245 33.89 25.04 11.69
C THR A 245 33.18 26.14 12.45
N ILE A 246 32.83 25.85 13.70
CA ILE A 246 32.08 26.78 14.55
C ILE A 246 33.04 27.43 15.54
N PRO A 247 33.00 28.77 15.71
CA PRO A 247 33.77 29.43 16.75
C PRO A 247 33.40 28.91 18.15
N LYS A 248 34.42 28.69 19.01
CA LYS A 248 34.26 28.13 20.36
C LYS A 248 33.25 28.89 21.26
N ALA A 249 32.96 30.15 20.97
CA ALA A 249 32.02 30.96 21.73
C ALA A 249 30.53 30.71 21.40
N VAL A 250 30.23 29.92 20.36
CA VAL A 250 28.84 29.66 19.91
C VAL A 250 28.33 28.36 20.55
N THR A 251 27.33 28.50 21.42
CA THR A 251 26.69 27.37 22.13
C THR A 251 25.42 26.88 21.45
N THR A 252 24.81 27.69 20.58
CA THR A 252 23.57 27.35 19.87
C THR A 252 23.63 27.81 18.43
N ILE A 253 23.21 26.92 17.54
CA ILE A 253 23.21 27.12 16.09
C ILE A 253 21.83 26.80 15.55
N LEU A 254 21.42 27.57 14.57
CA LEU A 254 20.21 27.38 13.81
C LEU A 254 20.61 26.96 12.38
N ALA A 255 20.43 25.68 12.06
CA ALA A 255 20.68 25.14 10.72
C ALA A 255 19.42 25.29 9.87
N THR A 256 19.46 26.14 8.85
CA THR A 256 18.38 26.33 7.88
C THR A 256 18.74 25.63 6.59
N ILE A 257 17.97 24.61 6.22
CA ILE A 257 18.18 23.82 5.02
C ILE A 257 17.06 24.16 4.05
N THR A 258 17.43 24.54 2.83
CA THR A 258 16.50 24.91 1.76
C THR A 258 16.64 23.93 0.61
N ASP A 259 15.55 23.34 0.10
CA ASP A 259 15.60 22.52 -1.12
C ASP A 259 15.48 23.36 -2.40
N THR A 260 15.68 22.73 -3.56
CA THR A 260 15.53 23.37 -4.88
C THR A 260 14.10 23.82 -5.19
N ALA A 261 13.12 23.38 -4.41
CA ALA A 261 11.74 23.86 -4.49
C ALA A 261 11.47 25.06 -3.57
N GLY A 262 12.49 25.57 -2.85
CA GLY A 262 12.38 26.72 -1.95
C GLY A 262 11.78 26.40 -0.58
N ILE A 263 11.64 25.12 -0.23
CA ILE A 263 11.12 24.72 1.08
C ILE A 263 12.25 24.78 2.10
N THR A 264 12.02 25.48 3.20
CA THR A 264 13.00 25.69 4.28
C THR A 264 12.62 24.90 5.53
N THR A 265 13.55 24.14 6.09
CA THR A 265 13.43 23.60 7.45
C THR A 265 14.56 24.12 8.31
N THR A 266 14.21 24.50 9.54
CA THR A 266 15.13 25.06 10.51
C THR A 266 15.29 24.10 11.68
N ILE A 267 16.54 23.76 12.02
CA ILE A 267 16.89 22.83 13.09
C ILE A 267 17.79 23.56 14.10
N PRO A 268 17.31 23.81 15.33
CA PRO A 268 18.17 24.32 16.39
C PRO A 268 19.07 23.21 16.94
N LYS A 269 20.35 23.51 17.13
CA LYS A 269 21.35 22.61 17.69
C LYS A 269 22.16 23.28 18.79
N THR A 270 22.24 22.61 19.93
CA THR A 270 23.17 22.95 20.99
C THR A 270 24.51 22.30 20.69
N VAL A 271 25.58 23.09 20.78
CA VAL A 271 26.96 22.65 20.56
C VAL A 271 27.64 22.58 21.91
N GLU A 272 27.88 21.36 22.39
CA GLU A 272 28.63 21.10 23.62
C GLU A 272 29.88 20.30 23.26
N CYS A 273 31.02 20.99 23.24
CA CYS A 273 32.34 20.36 23.14
C CYS A 273 33.09 20.65 24.45
N ASN A 274 33.17 19.63 25.31
CA ASN A 274 33.97 19.67 26.53
C ASN A 274 35.46 19.55 26.21
#